data_AF-A0A953SJR0-F1
#
_entry.id   AF-A0A953SJR0-F1
#
_cell.length_a   1.000
_cell.length_b   1.000
_cell.length_c   1.000
_cell.angle_alpha   90.00
_cell.angle_beta   90.00
_cell.angle_gamma   90.00
#
_symmetry.space_group_name_H-M   'P 1'
#
loop_
_entity.id
_entity.type
_entity.pdbx_description
1 polymer ?
#
loop_
_entity_poly.entity_id
_entity_poly.type
_entity_poly.pdbx_seq_one_letter_code
_entity_poly.pdbx_strand_id
1 'polypeptide(L)'
;MIKKMFFILLLCLGFQILSAQDKTSEINFILNKAHNGIEKTNVSLFSDYLNSRVYISLSDGTKGYFSANQSYYIIQDFLIGINPIKVSFETASEESENPVAFGDIEYVSSGKKNKLKLFISMEFFHDKWRITHISMTK
;
A
#
# COMPACT_ATOMS: atom_id res chain seq x y z
N MET A 1 -40.04 23.15 16.46
CA MET A 1 -38.93 22.32 16.99
C MET A 1 -38.46 21.25 16.00
N ILE A 2 -39.37 20.47 15.40
CA ILE A 2 -39.07 19.40 14.40
C ILE A 2 -38.21 19.85 13.20
N LYS A 3 -38.45 21.03 12.62
CA LYS A 3 -37.66 21.53 11.46
C LYS A 3 -36.19 21.80 11.77
N LYS A 4 -35.85 22.18 13.01
CA LYS A 4 -34.45 22.40 13.44
C LYS A 4 -33.72 21.07 13.67
N MET A 5 -34.43 20.04 14.16
CA MET A 5 -33.87 18.71 14.38
C MET A 5 -33.55 17.98 13.06
N PHE A 6 -34.39 18.18 12.03
CA PHE A 6 -34.15 17.64 10.69
C PHE A 6 -32.94 18.27 10.00
N PHE A 7 -32.71 19.57 10.22
CA PHE A 7 -31.56 20.29 9.67
C PHE A 7 -30.23 19.85 10.31
N ILE A 8 -30.23 19.55 11.61
CA ILE A 8 -29.06 19.01 12.33
C ILE A 8 -28.74 17.59 11.84
N LEU A 9 -29.76 16.76 11.60
CA LEU A 9 -29.56 15.41 11.05
C LEU A 9 -28.94 15.44 9.65
N LEU A 10 -29.35 16.39 8.79
CA LEU A 10 -28.79 16.56 7.45
C LEU A 10 -27.31 17.01 7.49
N LEU A 11 -26.94 17.86 8.45
CA LEU A 11 -25.55 18.30 8.65
C LEU A 11 -24.64 17.16 9.11
N CYS A 12 -25.11 16.27 9.99
CA CYS A 12 -24.32 15.11 10.42
C CYS A 12 -24.06 14.12 9.28
N LEU A 13 -25.05 13.87 8.42
CA LEU A 13 -24.91 12.97 7.26
C LEU A 13 -23.88 13.48 6.24
N GLY A 14 -23.86 14.79 5.97
CA GLY A 14 -22.86 15.39 5.07
C GLY A 14 -21.43 15.27 5.58
N PHE A 15 -21.22 15.34 6.90
CA PHE A 15 -19.90 15.25 7.51
C PHE A 15 -19.29 13.84 7.41
N GLN A 16 -20.12 12.80 7.54
CA GLN A 16 -19.66 11.41 7.42
C GLN A 16 -19.22 11.07 6.00
N ILE A 17 -19.93 11.54 4.98
CA ILE A 17 -19.60 11.30 3.57
C ILE A 17 -18.28 11.98 3.19
N LEU A 18 -18.08 13.23 3.61
CA LEU A 18 -16.85 13.96 3.33
C LEU A 18 -15.61 13.30 3.97
N SER A 19 -15.75 12.84 5.21
CA SER A 19 -14.66 12.13 5.90
C SER A 19 -14.31 10.78 5.27
N ALA A 20 -15.27 10.05 4.71
CA ALA A 20 -15.02 8.78 4.03
C ALA A 20 -14.25 9.01 2.71
N GLN A 21 -14.67 10.01 1.92
CA GLN A 21 -14.02 10.36 0.66
C GLN A 21 -12.56 10.80 0.84
N ASP A 22 -12.27 11.56 1.91
CA ASP A 22 -10.93 12.05 2.21
C ASP A 22 -9.98 10.88 2.56
N LYS A 23 -10.45 9.92 3.38
CA LYS A 23 -9.70 8.70 3.73
C LYS A 23 -9.38 7.85 2.51
N THR A 24 -10.36 7.60 1.64
CA THR A 24 -10.16 6.85 0.39
C THR A 24 -9.11 7.52 -0.50
N SER A 25 -9.09 8.86 -0.55
CA SER A 25 -8.10 9.60 -1.34
C SER A 25 -6.67 9.44 -0.82
N GLU A 26 -6.48 9.44 0.51
CA GLU A 26 -5.17 9.23 1.14
C GLU A 26 -4.66 7.80 0.92
N ILE A 27 -5.51 6.80 1.11
CA ILE A 27 -5.20 5.38 0.87
C ILE A 27 -4.69 5.20 -0.57
N ASN A 28 -5.45 5.69 -1.55
CA ASN A 28 -5.10 5.57 -2.95
C ASN A 28 -3.81 6.33 -3.28
N PHE A 29 -3.57 7.47 -2.64
CA PHE A 29 -2.32 8.20 -2.79
C PHE A 29 -1.11 7.38 -2.31
N ILE A 30 -1.17 6.79 -1.11
CA ILE A 30 -0.08 5.98 -0.54
C ILE A 30 0.18 4.74 -1.40
N LEU A 31 -0.89 4.04 -1.81
CA LEU A 31 -0.77 2.84 -2.62
C LEU A 31 -0.22 3.16 -4.02
N ASN A 32 -0.60 4.29 -4.62
CA ASN A 32 0.01 4.76 -5.87
C ASN A 32 1.49 5.15 -5.70
N LYS A 33 1.89 5.70 -4.54
CA LYS A 33 3.30 5.93 -4.23
C LYS A 33 4.07 4.61 -4.15
N ALA A 34 3.49 3.59 -3.51
CA ALA A 34 4.09 2.26 -3.43
C ALA A 34 4.22 1.61 -4.80
N HIS A 35 3.15 1.66 -5.62
CA HIS A 35 3.16 1.21 -7.00
C HIS A 35 4.32 1.86 -7.80
N ASN A 36 4.36 3.19 -7.81
CA ASN A 36 5.38 3.95 -8.54
C ASN A 36 6.79 3.69 -8.01
N GLY A 37 6.94 3.48 -6.70
CA GLY A 37 8.22 3.12 -6.08
C GLY A 37 8.70 1.74 -6.52
N ILE A 38 7.82 0.75 -6.55
CA ILE A 38 8.14 -0.60 -7.03
C ILE A 38 8.49 -0.56 -8.52
N GLU A 39 7.65 0.08 -9.34
CA GLU A 39 7.83 0.17 -10.79
C GLU A 39 9.14 0.88 -11.16
N LYS A 40 9.53 1.92 -10.42
CA LYS A 40 10.75 2.70 -10.67
C LYS A 40 11.96 2.21 -9.88
N THR A 41 11.85 1.10 -9.15
CA THR A 41 12.92 0.61 -8.25
C THR A 41 13.43 1.69 -7.29
N ASN A 42 12.50 2.48 -6.73
CA ASN A 42 12.79 3.58 -5.81
C ASN A 42 11.86 3.55 -4.59
N VAL A 43 12.32 2.88 -3.53
CA VAL A 43 11.56 2.72 -2.27
C VAL A 43 11.39 4.05 -1.53
N SER A 44 12.22 5.05 -1.80
CA SER A 44 12.08 6.38 -1.18
C SER A 44 10.75 7.06 -1.52
N LEU A 45 10.08 6.63 -2.59
CA LEU A 45 8.78 7.17 -2.98
C LEU A 45 7.66 6.82 -1.98
N PHE A 46 7.81 5.76 -1.19
CA PHE A 46 6.79 5.32 -0.25
C PHE A 46 7.31 4.93 1.14
N SER A 47 8.62 5.03 1.39
CA SER A 47 9.23 4.65 2.67
C SER A 47 8.66 5.41 3.86
N ASP A 48 8.24 6.66 3.65
CA ASP A 48 7.65 7.50 4.69
C ASP A 48 6.30 6.98 5.19
N TYR A 49 5.66 6.07 4.43
CA TYR A 49 4.39 5.42 4.80
C TYR A 49 4.58 4.04 5.44
N LEU A 50 5.81 3.54 5.56
CA LEU A 50 6.07 2.27 6.24
C LEU A 50 5.72 2.38 7.73
N ASN A 51 5.08 1.35 8.27
CA ASN A 51 4.89 1.22 9.71
C ASN A 51 6.24 1.00 10.40
N SER A 52 6.32 1.31 11.69
CA SER A 52 7.45 0.97 12.56
C SER A 52 7.82 -0.52 12.54
N ARG A 53 6.85 -1.39 12.24
CA ARG A 53 7.03 -2.84 12.09
C ARG A 53 6.28 -3.30 10.83
N VAL A 54 7.02 -3.76 9.82
CA VAL A 54 6.48 -4.21 8.53
C VAL A 54 6.80 -5.67 8.33
N TYR A 55 5.78 -6.45 8.00
CA TYR A 55 5.97 -7.82 7.55
C TYR A 55 6.37 -7.85 6.08
N ILE A 56 7.47 -8.53 5.77
CA ILE A 56 7.98 -8.70 4.41
C ILE A 56 8.02 -10.19 4.07
N SER A 57 7.63 -10.53 2.84
CA SER A 57 7.76 -11.88 2.27
C SER A 57 8.16 -11.80 0.80
N LEU A 58 9.39 -12.21 0.47
CA LEU A 58 9.97 -12.06 -0.87
C LEU A 58 10.28 -13.43 -1.49
N SER A 59 10.33 -13.49 -2.81
CA SER A 59 10.59 -14.73 -3.56
C SER A 59 12.00 -15.30 -3.40
N ASP A 60 12.93 -14.53 -2.83
CA ASP A 60 14.31 -14.96 -2.54
C ASP A 60 14.44 -15.69 -1.18
N GLY A 61 13.32 -15.83 -0.44
CA GLY A 61 13.28 -16.47 0.88
C GLY A 61 13.30 -15.49 2.04
N THR A 62 13.52 -14.20 1.82
CA THR A 62 13.46 -13.17 2.87
C THR A 62 12.04 -13.08 3.40
N LYS A 63 11.87 -13.38 4.70
CA LYS A 63 10.56 -13.41 5.35
C LYS A 63 10.66 -13.03 6.82
N GLY A 64 9.81 -12.12 7.28
CA GLY A 64 9.76 -11.74 8.70
C GLY A 64 9.25 -10.32 8.94
N TYR A 65 9.31 -9.91 10.21
CA TYR A 65 9.01 -8.54 10.61
C TYR A 65 10.30 -7.73 10.70
N PHE A 66 10.27 -6.54 10.12
CA PHE A 66 11.40 -5.63 10.04
C PHE A 66 10.99 -4.23 10.47
N SER A 67 11.95 -3.44 10.96
CA SER A 67 11.74 -2.01 11.17
C SER A 67 11.60 -1.27 9.85
N ALA A 68 10.97 -0.09 9.84
CA ALA A 68 10.84 0.74 8.62
C ALA A 68 12.18 0.93 7.87
N ASN A 69 13.27 1.19 8.59
CA ASN A 69 14.60 1.36 7.99
C ASN A 69 15.12 0.05 7.37
N GLN A 70 14.96 -1.08 8.05
CA GLN A 70 15.34 -2.38 7.49
C GLN A 70 14.49 -2.72 6.27
N SER A 71 13.17 -2.48 6.34
CA SER A 71 12.24 -2.66 5.25
C SER A 71 12.63 -1.86 4.01
N TYR A 72 13.06 -0.60 4.19
CA TYR A 72 13.57 0.22 3.09
C TYR A 72 14.68 -0.51 2.33
N TYR A 73 15.75 -0.93 3.02
CA TYR A 73 16.91 -1.55 2.36
C TYR A 73 16.58 -2.93 1.79
N ILE A 74 15.84 -3.76 2.53
CA ILE A 74 15.44 -5.10 2.07
C ILE A 74 14.64 -5.02 0.77
N ILE A 75 13.65 -4.12 0.72
CA ILE A 75 12.81 -3.97 -0.48
C ILE A 75 13.63 -3.34 -1.61
N GLN A 76 14.46 -2.34 -1.32
CA GLN A 76 15.26 -1.66 -2.33
C GLN A 76 16.25 -2.62 -3.00
N ASP A 77 16.96 -3.42 -2.21
CA ASP A 77 17.92 -4.41 -2.71
C ASP A 77 17.22 -5.51 -3.52
N PHE A 78 16.06 -5.97 -3.05
CA PHE A 78 15.25 -6.95 -3.79
C PHE A 78 14.78 -6.42 -5.15
N LEU A 79 14.27 -5.19 -5.20
CA LEU A 79 13.81 -4.57 -6.44
C LEU A 79 14.97 -4.33 -7.41
N ILE A 80 16.15 -3.94 -6.92
CA ILE A 80 17.37 -3.84 -7.75
C ILE A 80 17.72 -5.21 -8.36
N GLY A 81 17.61 -6.29 -7.57
CA GLY A 81 17.92 -7.64 -8.01
C GLY A 81 16.98 -8.16 -9.10
N ILE A 82 15.68 -7.87 -9.01
CA ILE A 82 14.70 -8.34 -10.02
C ILE A 82 14.53 -7.36 -11.19
N ASN A 83 14.78 -6.06 -10.98
CA ASN A 83 14.59 -4.96 -11.93
C ASN A 83 13.24 -5.03 -12.68
N PRO A 84 12.12 -4.63 -12.02
CA PRO A 84 10.78 -4.69 -12.60
C PRO A 84 10.68 -4.02 -13.97
N ILE A 85 9.96 -4.65 -14.89
CA ILE A 85 9.69 -4.13 -16.24
C ILE A 85 8.26 -3.60 -16.35
N LYS A 86 7.34 -4.24 -15.62
CA LYS A 86 5.95 -3.83 -15.56
C LYS A 86 5.38 -4.21 -14.21
N VAL A 87 4.61 -3.30 -13.62
CA VAL A 87 3.83 -3.56 -12.42
C VAL A 87 2.36 -3.36 -12.76
N SER A 88 1.51 -4.28 -12.35
CA SER A 88 0.06 -4.09 -12.31
C SER A 88 -0.40 -4.01 -10.87
N PHE A 89 -1.45 -3.24 -10.63
CA PHE A 89 -1.85 -2.86 -9.30
C PHE A 89 -3.35 -2.60 -9.27
N GLU A 90 -4.06 -3.36 -8.46
CA GLU A 90 -5.50 -3.28 -8.24
C GLU A 90 -5.74 -3.11 -6.74
N THR A 91 -6.56 -2.13 -6.37
CA THR A 91 -6.97 -1.88 -4.98
C THR A 91 -8.23 -2.70 -4.67
N ALA A 92 -8.19 -3.52 -3.61
CA ALA A 92 -9.30 -4.43 -3.29
C ALA A 92 -10.35 -3.85 -2.33
N SER A 93 -10.02 -2.78 -1.59
CA SER A 93 -10.95 -2.26 -0.58
C SER A 93 -10.63 -0.83 -0.16
N GLU A 94 -11.40 0.12 -0.66
CA GLU A 94 -11.34 1.54 -0.30
C GLU A 94 -12.12 1.87 1.00
N GLU A 95 -12.96 0.94 1.48
CA GLU A 95 -13.86 1.10 2.63
C GLU A 95 -13.55 0.16 3.82
N SER A 96 -12.49 -0.66 3.75
CA SER A 96 -12.16 -1.60 4.83
C SER A 96 -11.24 -0.96 5.88
N GLU A 97 -11.30 -1.48 7.11
CA GLU A 97 -10.37 -1.11 8.19
C GLU A 97 -8.90 -1.44 7.85
N ASN A 98 -8.67 -2.29 6.85
CA ASN A 98 -7.36 -2.75 6.40
C ASN A 98 -7.28 -2.71 4.87
N PRO A 99 -7.04 -1.54 4.26
CA PRO A 99 -6.94 -1.40 2.82
C PRO A 99 -5.83 -2.29 2.26
N VAL A 100 -6.13 -2.96 1.15
CA VAL A 100 -5.17 -3.82 0.47
C VAL A 100 -5.08 -3.50 -1.02
N ALA A 101 -3.90 -3.72 -1.56
CA ALA A 101 -3.65 -3.77 -2.98
C ALA A 101 -2.98 -5.07 -3.35
N PHE A 102 -3.30 -5.57 -4.54
CA PHE A 102 -2.72 -6.77 -5.11
C PHE A 102 -2.41 -6.54 -6.58
N GLY A 103 -1.53 -7.36 -7.13
CA GLY A 103 -1.19 -7.24 -8.54
C GLY A 103 -0.04 -8.14 -8.93
N ASP A 104 0.62 -7.79 -10.02
CA ASP A 104 1.72 -8.57 -10.58
C ASP A 104 2.93 -7.70 -10.86
N ILE A 105 4.13 -8.27 -10.67
CA ILE A 105 5.40 -7.68 -11.11
C ILE A 105 5.98 -8.58 -12.19
N GLU A 106 6.13 -8.06 -13.40
CA GLU A 106 6.84 -8.72 -14.49
C GLU A 106 8.30 -8.28 -14.51
N TYR A 107 9.21 -9.24 -14.66
CA TYR A 107 10.64 -8.99 -14.74
C TYR A 107 11.31 -10.01 -15.66
N VAL A 108 12.56 -9.77 -16.05
CA VAL A 108 13.35 -10.71 -16.87
C VAL A 108 14.51 -11.26 -16.05
N SER A 109 14.66 -12.58 -16.05
CA SER A 109 15.81 -13.27 -15.46
C SER A 109 16.25 -14.38 -16.40
N SER A 110 17.55 -14.45 -16.67
CA SER A 110 18.16 -15.40 -17.62
C SER A 110 17.45 -15.44 -18.99
N GLY A 111 17.07 -14.26 -19.50
CA GLY A 111 16.38 -14.11 -20.79
C GLY A 111 14.90 -14.53 -20.81
N LYS A 112 14.34 -14.97 -19.67
CA LYS A 112 12.93 -15.37 -19.57
C LYS A 112 12.12 -14.33 -18.82
N LYS A 113 10.90 -14.06 -19.30
CA LYS A 113 9.90 -13.28 -18.55
C LYS A 113 9.39 -14.11 -17.38
N ASN A 114 9.40 -13.52 -16.21
CA ASN A 114 8.90 -14.08 -14.97
C ASN A 114 7.86 -13.12 -14.37
N LYS A 115 7.05 -13.64 -13.46
CA LYS A 115 6.01 -12.88 -12.75
C LYS A 115 6.08 -13.17 -11.26
N LEU A 116 5.88 -12.15 -10.44
CA LEU A 116 5.60 -12.24 -9.00
C LEU A 116 4.21 -11.69 -8.72
N LYS A 117 3.53 -12.25 -7.73
CA LYS A 117 2.36 -11.67 -7.07
C LYS A 117 2.80 -10.59 -6.09
N LEU A 118 2.26 -9.40 -6.26
CA LEU A 118 2.39 -8.28 -5.34
C LEU A 118 1.18 -8.25 -4.41
N PHE A 119 1.43 -8.06 -3.11
CA PHE A 119 0.41 -7.77 -2.11
C PHE A 119 0.94 -6.69 -1.16
N ILE A 120 0.14 -5.67 -0.90
CA ILE A 120 0.42 -4.62 0.05
C ILE A 120 -0.82 -4.43 0.93
N SER A 121 -0.64 -4.43 2.26
CA SER A 121 -1.70 -4.06 3.19
C SER A 121 -1.32 -2.85 4.02
N MET A 122 -2.33 -2.09 4.43
CA MET A 122 -2.20 -0.94 5.28
C MET A 122 -3.13 -1.03 6.49
N GLU A 123 -2.74 -0.32 7.55
CA GLU A 123 -3.54 -0.17 8.77
C GLU A 123 -3.55 1.31 9.17
N PHE A 124 -4.66 1.74 9.78
CA PHE A 124 -4.76 3.07 10.36
C PHE A 124 -4.16 3.06 11.76
N PHE A 125 -3.04 3.75 11.95
CA PHE A 125 -2.29 3.75 13.20
C PHE A 125 -1.77 5.15 13.56
N HIS A 126 -2.06 5.62 14.78
CA HIS A 126 -1.75 6.97 15.25
C HIS A 126 -2.18 8.06 14.25
N ASP A 127 -3.46 8.03 13.86
CA ASP A 127 -4.08 9.00 12.95
C ASP A 127 -3.47 9.07 11.54
N LYS A 128 -2.79 8.00 11.10
CA LYS A 128 -2.17 7.91 9.77
C LYS A 128 -2.31 6.52 9.18
N TRP A 129 -2.53 6.44 7.88
CA TRP A 129 -2.42 5.17 7.16
C TRP A 129 -0.95 4.76 7.01
N ARG A 130 -0.65 3.50 7.34
CA ARG A 130 0.71 2.94 7.31
C ARG A 130 0.73 1.59 6.63
N ILE A 131 1.74 1.33 5.82
CA ILE A 131 1.98 0.02 5.20
C ILE A 131 2.51 -0.95 6.26
N THR A 132 1.82 -2.07 6.44
CA THR A 132 2.14 -3.10 7.45
C THR A 132 2.61 -4.41 6.85
N HIS A 133 2.28 -4.68 5.58
CA HIS A 133 2.69 -5.90 4.87
C HIS A 133 3.10 -5.55 3.44
N ILE A 134 4.24 -6.09 2.99
CA ILE A 134 4.61 -6.15 1.57
C ILE A 134 5.04 -7.58 1.21
N SER A 135 4.39 -8.17 0.22
CA SER A 135 4.75 -9.49 -0.31
C SER A 135 4.97 -9.44 -1.81
N MET A 136 6.06 -10.05 -2.27
CA MET A 136 6.45 -10.19 -3.67
C MET A 136 6.93 -11.62 -3.91
N THR A 137 5.99 -12.53 -4.14
CA THR A 137 6.23 -13.98 -4.20
C THR A 137 5.78 -14.56 -5.53
N LYS A 138 6.20 -15.79 -5.88
CA LYS A 138 5.72 -16.47 -7.08
C LYS A 138 4.23 -16.82 -6.97
#